data_AF-A0A8C7Z2C4-F1
#
_entry.id   AF-A0A8C7Z2C4-F1
#
_cell.length_a   1.000
_cell.length_b   1.000
_cell.length_c   1.000
_cell.angle_alpha   90.00
_cell.angle_beta   90.00
_cell.angle_gamma   90.00
#
_symmetry.space_group_name_H-M   'P 1'
#
loop_
_entity.id
_entity.type
_entity.pdbx_description
1 polymer ?
#
loop_
_entity_poly.entity_id
_entity_poly.type
_entity_poly.pdbx_seq_one_letter_code
_entity_poly.pdbx_strand_id
1 'polypeptide(L)'
;MASSGSRETLESWLNKATDPNNEGDRWDCIQGFYQLVNEETNGPQVATRLLAHKIQSPQEKEALQALTVLEACMNNCGKRFHTEAAKFRFLNEMIKILTPKYFGAWTPQQVKDRVTEVLYGWTLWLKEEPKIQQAYSMLKKQGIVKGDPKLSDTLVMPPPPQRTTESIFDQEDKAKLLTRLLKSGHPEDLETANRLIKNTIKEEQEKAEKASKRESTLKEVESCTKQLRELLDQHVVNAATFQPSNDVKALYERCDRLRPNLFRLASDTMDDDEALTQILAANDELTLTVNAYKDLVGRGSVNGRRVRNKSEEDSSRSICGSHIYNLKNDPKRHSNMLTPSDPHTMCVYCVCRFMSGLTDDVLVLVGPLEPVILYNQGGIHVSLHFASNCPPAHPGVAVVVMSAVNTSALPVKDFSFQVAVPKSMSVKLQPASGTHLLPFNPLHPPSSVSQVLLLANPQSCKVRLRYKLTLTHGDKHLNEAAEIDSFPDWNSLIGC
;
A
#
# COMPACT_ATOMS: atom_id res chain seq x y z
N MET A 1 16.62 -42.38 -17.47
CA MET A 1 15.31 -41.91 -16.98
C MET A 1 15.47 -40.44 -16.63
N ALA A 2 14.56 -39.56 -17.08
CA ALA A 2 14.61 -38.14 -16.75
C ALA A 2 13.46 -37.82 -15.78
N SER A 3 13.79 -37.53 -14.52
CA SER A 3 12.82 -37.01 -13.55
C SER A 3 12.58 -35.53 -13.84
N SER A 4 11.52 -35.23 -14.59
CA SER A 4 11.03 -33.87 -14.84
C SER A 4 10.43 -33.28 -13.55
N GLY A 5 11.30 -32.86 -12.63
CA GLY A 5 10.91 -32.22 -11.38
C GLY A 5 10.31 -30.83 -11.64
N SER A 6 9.01 -30.77 -11.91
CA SER A 6 8.23 -29.52 -11.88
C SER A 6 8.38 -28.90 -10.49
N ARG A 7 9.04 -27.73 -10.39
CA ARG A 7 9.26 -27.04 -9.11
C ARG A 7 7.91 -26.81 -8.43
N GLU A 8 7.78 -27.34 -7.21
CA GLU A 8 6.55 -27.23 -6.44
C GLU A 8 6.25 -25.77 -6.11
N THR A 9 5.02 -25.34 -6.35
CA THR A 9 4.56 -23.97 -6.10
C THR A 9 3.97 -23.84 -4.70
N LEU A 10 3.82 -22.61 -4.21
CA LEU A 10 3.07 -22.31 -2.98
C LEU A 10 1.65 -22.88 -3.02
N GLU A 11 1.02 -22.91 -4.20
CA GLU A 11 -0.31 -23.48 -4.42
C GLU A 11 -0.30 -25.02 -4.33
N SER A 12 0.74 -25.69 -4.84
CA SER A 12 0.93 -27.15 -4.67
C SER A 12 1.07 -27.52 -3.20
N TRP A 13 2.00 -26.87 -2.49
CA TRP A 13 2.27 -27.17 -1.09
C TRP A 13 1.08 -26.90 -0.19
N LEU A 14 0.39 -25.75 -0.37
CA LEU A 14 -0.78 -25.44 0.44
C LEU A 14 -1.94 -26.40 0.17
N ASN A 15 -2.18 -26.80 -1.08
CA ASN A 15 -3.24 -27.77 -1.39
C ASN A 15 -2.98 -29.13 -0.74
N LYS A 16 -1.73 -29.63 -0.74
CA LYS A 16 -1.35 -30.86 -0.01
C LYS A 16 -1.51 -30.73 1.51
N ALA A 17 -1.12 -29.57 2.06
CA ALA A 17 -1.20 -29.30 3.49
C ALA A 17 -2.64 -29.14 4.01
N THR A 18 -3.59 -28.75 3.15
CA THR A 18 -4.98 -28.42 3.50
C THR A 18 -6.01 -29.34 2.84
N ASP A 19 -5.61 -30.54 2.42
CA ASP A 19 -6.51 -31.54 1.84
C ASP A 19 -7.50 -32.07 2.92
N PRO A 20 -8.83 -31.94 2.74
CA PRO A 20 -9.83 -32.44 3.70
C PRO A 20 -9.71 -33.94 4.02
N ASN A 21 -9.10 -34.72 3.14
CA ASN A 21 -8.90 -36.16 3.30
C ASN A 21 -7.69 -36.50 4.20
N ASN A 22 -6.84 -35.52 4.55
CA ASN A 22 -5.76 -35.74 5.50
C ASN A 22 -6.31 -36.20 6.87
N GLU A 23 -5.64 -37.19 7.46
CA GLU A 23 -5.95 -37.72 8.80
C GLU A 23 -5.44 -36.81 9.94
N GLY A 24 -4.45 -35.97 9.66
CA GLY A 24 -3.85 -35.00 10.59
C GLY A 24 -2.96 -33.98 9.85
N ASP A 25 -2.29 -33.11 10.61
CA ASP A 25 -1.47 -32.03 10.03
C ASP A 25 -0.24 -32.55 9.27
N ARG A 26 -0.14 -32.15 8.00
CA ARG A 26 0.94 -32.54 7.09
C ARG A 26 2.17 -31.64 7.24
N TRP A 27 2.86 -31.81 8.36
CA TRP A 27 4.05 -31.02 8.73
C TRP A 27 5.16 -31.00 7.66
N ASP A 28 5.29 -32.07 6.87
CA ASP A 28 6.16 -32.14 5.70
C ASP A 28 5.78 -31.11 4.62
N CYS A 29 4.47 -30.97 4.33
CA CYS A 29 3.94 -30.01 3.37
C CYS A 29 3.87 -28.59 3.92
N ILE A 30 3.59 -28.43 5.22
CA ILE A 30 3.61 -27.14 5.93
C ILE A 30 5.03 -26.56 5.92
N GLN A 31 6.05 -27.39 6.17
CA GLN A 31 7.46 -26.98 6.09
C GLN A 31 7.86 -26.56 4.67
N GLY A 32 7.50 -27.37 3.66
CA GLY A 32 7.74 -27.03 2.25
C GLY A 32 7.09 -25.69 1.85
N PHE A 33 5.89 -25.42 2.33
CA PHE A 33 5.21 -24.14 2.12
C PHE A 33 5.99 -22.96 2.73
N TYR A 34 6.24 -22.96 4.05
CA TYR A 34 6.85 -21.78 4.68
C TYR A 34 8.31 -21.55 4.29
N GLN A 35 9.04 -22.60 3.89
CA GLN A 35 10.38 -22.47 3.31
C GLN A 35 10.32 -21.73 1.95
N LEU A 36 9.40 -22.11 1.07
CA LEU A 36 9.21 -21.44 -0.22
C LEU A 36 8.71 -19.99 -0.06
N VAL A 37 7.89 -19.69 0.97
CA VAL A 37 7.49 -18.32 1.33
C VAL A 37 8.70 -17.44 1.67
N ASN A 38 9.73 -18.00 2.28
CA ASN A 38 10.95 -17.29 2.62
C ASN A 38 11.86 -17.08 1.39
N GLU A 39 12.01 -18.10 0.54
CA GLU A 39 12.77 -18.05 -0.72
C GLU A 39 12.23 -17.00 -1.70
N GLU A 40 10.90 -16.94 -1.89
CA GLU A 40 10.30 -16.06 -2.91
C GLU A 40 10.24 -14.60 -2.45
N THR A 41 10.60 -13.67 -3.32
CA THR A 41 10.53 -12.22 -3.07
C THR A 41 9.11 -11.76 -2.78
N ASN A 42 8.14 -12.26 -3.56
CA ASN A 42 6.70 -12.04 -3.41
C ASN A 42 5.98 -13.12 -2.58
N GLY A 43 6.72 -14.07 -1.99
CA GLY A 43 6.20 -15.23 -1.27
C GLY A 43 5.17 -14.85 -0.19
N PRO A 44 5.45 -13.88 0.71
CA PRO A 44 4.50 -13.45 1.73
C PRO A 44 3.18 -12.90 1.19
N GLN A 45 3.21 -12.15 0.09
CA GLN A 45 2.03 -11.56 -0.54
C GLN A 45 1.17 -12.63 -1.24
N VAL A 46 1.80 -13.64 -1.83
CA VAL A 46 1.11 -14.78 -2.44
C VAL A 46 0.53 -15.69 -1.36
N ALA A 47 1.32 -16.04 -0.34
CA ALA A 47 0.93 -16.94 0.74
C ALA A 47 -0.23 -16.40 1.57
N THR A 48 -0.19 -15.13 2.00
CA THR A 48 -1.32 -14.52 2.74
C THR A 48 -2.61 -14.51 1.93
N ARG A 49 -2.54 -14.28 0.60
CA ARG A 49 -3.70 -14.37 -0.30
C ARG A 49 -4.26 -15.80 -0.37
N LEU A 50 -3.40 -16.81 -0.50
CA LEU A 50 -3.81 -18.22 -0.62
C LEU A 50 -4.36 -18.77 0.71
N LEU A 51 -3.71 -18.44 1.83
CA LEU A 51 -4.18 -18.77 3.18
C LEU A 51 -5.55 -18.17 3.46
N ALA A 52 -5.77 -16.88 3.15
CA ALA A 52 -7.07 -16.24 3.34
C ALA A 52 -8.21 -16.98 2.63
N HIS A 53 -7.98 -17.44 1.39
CA HIS A 53 -8.95 -18.25 0.64
C HIS A 53 -9.22 -19.61 1.31
N LYS A 54 -8.17 -20.31 1.76
CA LYS A 54 -8.30 -21.63 2.40
C LYS A 54 -8.97 -21.58 3.78
N ILE A 55 -8.66 -20.57 4.59
CA ILE A 55 -9.30 -20.34 5.90
C ILE A 55 -10.78 -19.95 5.73
N GLN A 56 -11.17 -19.37 4.60
CA GLN A 56 -12.58 -19.12 4.22
C GLN A 56 -13.32 -20.35 3.65
N SER A 57 -12.70 -21.54 3.62
CA SER A 57 -13.36 -22.74 3.10
C SER A 57 -14.60 -23.11 3.93
N PRO A 58 -15.72 -23.52 3.29
CA PRO A 58 -16.84 -24.13 4.01
C PRO A 58 -16.50 -25.51 4.60
N GLN A 59 -15.36 -26.11 4.25
CA GLN A 59 -14.89 -27.37 4.81
C GLN A 59 -14.07 -27.11 6.09
N GLU A 60 -14.63 -27.49 7.24
CA GLU A 60 -14.05 -27.26 8.57
C GLU A 60 -12.58 -27.73 8.69
N LYS A 61 -12.27 -28.94 8.20
CA LYS A 61 -10.90 -29.47 8.19
C LYS A 61 -9.92 -28.60 7.40
N GLU A 62 -10.29 -28.19 6.18
CA GLU A 62 -9.45 -27.38 5.30
C GLU A 62 -9.18 -26.00 5.91
N ALA A 63 -10.20 -25.39 6.52
CA ALA A 63 -10.08 -24.12 7.21
C ALA A 63 -9.19 -24.22 8.47
N LEU A 64 -9.33 -25.28 9.26
CA LEU A 64 -8.49 -25.51 10.45
C LEU A 64 -7.03 -25.80 10.08
N GLN A 65 -6.77 -26.65 9.08
CA GLN A 65 -5.41 -26.92 8.59
C GLN A 65 -4.76 -25.66 8.00
N ALA A 66 -5.54 -24.80 7.34
CA ALA A 66 -5.04 -23.52 6.84
C ALA A 66 -4.68 -22.54 7.97
N LEU A 67 -5.32 -22.65 9.14
CA LEU A 67 -4.91 -21.95 10.36
C LEU A 67 -3.61 -22.53 10.93
N THR A 68 -3.44 -23.86 10.96
CA THR A 68 -2.15 -24.50 11.31
C THR A 68 -1.01 -24.00 10.41
N VAL A 69 -1.25 -23.89 9.09
CA VAL A 69 -0.23 -23.38 8.14
C VAL A 69 0.05 -21.89 8.38
N LEU A 70 -0.98 -21.08 8.67
CA LEU A 70 -0.81 -19.66 9.02
C LEU A 70 0.02 -19.48 10.29
N GLU A 71 -0.26 -20.26 11.33
CA GLU A 71 0.50 -20.28 12.59
C GLU A 71 1.96 -20.69 12.34
N ALA A 72 2.21 -21.72 11.52
CA ALA A 72 3.56 -22.12 11.13
C ALA A 72 4.32 -21.01 10.36
N CYS A 73 3.66 -20.31 9.43
CA CYS A 73 4.25 -19.17 8.73
C CYS A 73 4.55 -17.97 9.65
N MET A 74 3.66 -17.64 10.60
CA MET A 74 3.93 -16.57 11.57
C MET A 74 5.18 -16.88 12.40
N ASN A 75 5.37 -18.13 12.82
CA ASN A 75 6.57 -18.55 13.55
C ASN A 75 7.86 -18.56 12.68
N ASN A 76 7.79 -19.01 11.43
CA ASN A 76 8.98 -19.33 10.63
C ASN A 76 9.35 -18.31 9.52
N CYS A 77 8.49 -17.33 9.20
CA CYS A 77 8.73 -16.37 8.11
C CYS A 77 9.12 -14.95 8.54
N GLY A 78 9.09 -14.65 9.84
CA GLY A 78 9.57 -13.37 10.40
C GLY A 78 8.88 -12.11 9.86
N LYS A 79 9.52 -10.95 10.10
CA LYS A 79 8.91 -9.62 9.90
C LYS A 79 8.35 -9.37 8.49
N ARG A 80 8.93 -9.99 7.44
CA ARG A 80 8.40 -9.94 6.06
C ARG A 80 6.96 -10.49 5.96
N PHE A 81 6.68 -11.60 6.63
CA PHE A 81 5.34 -12.21 6.64
C PHE A 81 4.41 -11.51 7.62
N HIS A 82 4.91 -11.13 8.82
CA HIS A 82 4.13 -10.39 9.81
C HIS A 82 3.58 -9.08 9.23
N THR A 83 4.40 -8.34 8.47
CA THR A 83 4.01 -7.07 7.83
C THR A 83 2.94 -7.25 6.76
N GLU A 84 2.82 -8.42 6.12
CA GLU A 84 1.72 -8.70 5.18
C GLU A 84 0.45 -9.15 5.93
N ALA A 85 0.58 -10.06 6.91
CA ALA A 85 -0.54 -10.54 7.72
C ALA A 85 -1.20 -9.42 8.55
N ALA A 86 -0.43 -8.43 9.00
CA ALA A 86 -0.91 -7.28 9.75
C ALA A 86 -1.66 -6.24 8.90
N LYS A 87 -1.64 -6.33 7.55
CA LYS A 87 -2.40 -5.39 6.70
C LYS A 87 -3.89 -5.69 6.77
N PHE A 88 -4.71 -4.64 6.75
CA PHE A 88 -6.17 -4.77 6.62
C PHE A 88 -6.60 -5.61 5.41
N ARG A 89 -5.78 -5.71 4.35
CA ARG A 89 -6.03 -6.64 3.23
C ARG A 89 -6.16 -8.10 3.67
N PHE A 90 -5.39 -8.54 4.67
CA PHE A 90 -5.50 -9.90 5.22
C PHE A 90 -6.45 -9.94 6.42
N LEU A 91 -6.34 -8.99 7.35
CA LEU A 91 -7.21 -8.93 8.54
C LEU A 91 -8.71 -8.85 8.19
N ASN A 92 -9.08 -8.12 7.12
CA ASN A 92 -10.48 -8.06 6.67
C ASN A 92 -11.00 -9.42 6.20
N GLU A 93 -10.15 -10.28 5.62
CA GLU A 93 -10.54 -11.62 5.21
C GLU A 93 -10.79 -12.53 6.42
N MET A 94 -10.08 -12.33 7.54
CA MET A 94 -10.39 -12.99 8.81
C MET A 94 -11.63 -12.41 9.50
N ILE A 95 -11.83 -11.09 9.46
CA ILE A 95 -13.02 -10.42 10.00
C ILE A 95 -14.30 -10.95 9.33
N LYS A 96 -14.31 -11.21 8.02
CA LYS A 96 -15.47 -11.80 7.31
C LYS A 96 -15.89 -13.17 7.87
N ILE A 97 -14.93 -13.96 8.36
CA ILE A 97 -15.15 -15.32 8.92
C ILE A 97 -15.86 -15.25 10.26
N LEU A 98 -15.58 -14.22 11.07
CA LEU A 98 -16.26 -14.00 12.35
C LEU A 98 -17.59 -13.26 12.20
N THR A 99 -17.68 -12.35 11.24
CA THR A 99 -18.81 -11.40 11.11
C THR A 99 -20.06 -12.04 10.50
N PRO A 100 -21.22 -12.05 11.18
CA PRO A 100 -22.45 -12.68 10.67
C PRO A 100 -22.99 -12.09 9.35
N LYS A 101 -22.70 -10.81 9.05
CA LYS A 101 -23.04 -10.14 7.77
C LYS A 101 -22.29 -10.70 6.55
N TYR A 102 -21.26 -11.52 6.77
CA TYR A 102 -20.44 -12.14 5.72
C TYR A 102 -20.48 -13.67 5.86
N PHE A 103 -19.40 -14.31 6.30
CA PHE A 103 -19.31 -15.76 6.40
C PHE A 103 -19.70 -16.31 7.79
N GLY A 104 -19.64 -15.50 8.85
CA GLY A 104 -19.79 -15.98 10.23
C GLY A 104 -21.14 -16.60 10.62
N ALA A 105 -22.17 -16.47 9.79
CA ALA A 105 -23.43 -17.20 9.91
C ALA A 105 -23.32 -18.68 9.44
N TRP A 106 -22.40 -18.96 8.51
CA TRP A 106 -22.20 -20.26 7.85
C TRP A 106 -20.93 -20.96 8.34
N THR A 107 -19.91 -20.19 8.77
CA THR A 107 -18.66 -20.74 9.31
C THR A 107 -18.93 -21.55 10.59
N PRO A 108 -18.39 -22.77 10.71
CA PRO A 108 -18.46 -23.59 11.93
C PRO A 108 -17.95 -22.86 13.17
N GLN A 109 -18.45 -23.23 14.35
CA GLN A 109 -18.09 -22.54 15.59
C GLN A 109 -16.60 -22.72 15.94
N GLN A 110 -16.05 -23.94 15.78
CA GLN A 110 -14.65 -24.24 16.07
C GLN A 110 -13.68 -23.39 15.22
N VAL A 111 -14.01 -23.15 13.94
CA VAL A 111 -13.22 -22.27 13.06
C VAL A 111 -13.29 -20.81 13.53
N LYS A 112 -14.48 -20.32 13.95
CA LYS A 112 -14.63 -18.96 14.48
C LYS A 112 -13.89 -18.78 15.81
N ASP A 113 -13.94 -19.77 16.69
CA ASP A 113 -13.21 -19.77 17.95
C ASP A 113 -11.69 -19.73 17.67
N ARG A 114 -11.18 -20.58 16.76
CA ARG A 114 -9.75 -20.57 16.39
C ARG A 114 -9.29 -19.28 15.71
N VAL A 115 -10.10 -18.69 14.82
CA VAL A 115 -9.79 -17.37 14.23
C VAL A 115 -9.77 -16.27 15.31
N THR A 116 -10.65 -16.35 16.31
CA THR A 116 -10.69 -15.41 17.44
C THR A 116 -9.45 -15.57 18.33
N GLU A 117 -9.05 -16.81 18.62
CA GLU A 117 -7.82 -17.16 19.33
C GLU A 117 -6.56 -16.61 18.62
N VAL A 118 -6.41 -16.86 17.31
CA VAL A 118 -5.27 -16.41 16.51
C VAL A 118 -5.18 -14.88 16.50
N LEU A 119 -6.29 -14.18 16.24
CA LEU A 119 -6.32 -12.72 16.27
C LEU A 119 -6.00 -12.15 17.66
N TYR A 120 -6.51 -12.76 18.73
CA TYR A 120 -6.20 -12.33 20.09
C TYR A 120 -4.73 -12.53 20.44
N GLY A 121 -4.15 -13.70 20.14
CA GLY A 121 -2.72 -13.99 20.31
C GLY A 121 -1.84 -12.96 19.59
N TRP A 122 -2.22 -12.57 18.37
CA TRP A 122 -1.50 -11.52 17.63
C TRP A 122 -1.59 -10.14 18.29
N THR A 123 -2.68 -9.78 19.00
CA THR A 123 -2.70 -8.51 19.77
C THR A 123 -1.73 -8.49 20.94
N LEU A 124 -1.43 -9.65 21.54
CA LEU A 124 -0.47 -9.78 22.63
C LEU A 124 0.97 -9.82 22.13
N TRP A 125 1.19 -10.42 20.95
CA TRP A 125 2.52 -10.60 20.36
C TRP A 125 2.98 -9.39 19.54
N LEU A 126 2.20 -8.98 18.53
CA LEU A 126 2.53 -7.90 17.60
C LEU A 126 2.05 -6.54 18.15
N LYS A 127 2.58 -6.16 19.31
CA LYS A 127 2.26 -4.89 20.00
C LYS A 127 2.58 -3.65 19.16
N GLU A 128 3.54 -3.76 18.24
CA GLU A 128 3.94 -2.73 17.27
C GLU A 128 2.94 -2.54 16.11
N GLU A 129 1.99 -3.46 15.90
CA GLU A 129 1.03 -3.41 14.78
C GLU A 129 -0.37 -2.94 15.23
N PRO A 130 -0.66 -1.63 15.25
CA PRO A 130 -1.91 -1.09 15.76
C PRO A 130 -3.14 -1.57 14.96
N LYS A 131 -2.95 -2.00 13.71
CA LYS A 131 -4.02 -2.50 12.82
C LYS A 131 -4.68 -3.77 13.39
N ILE A 132 -3.89 -4.65 14.00
CA ILE A 132 -4.37 -5.90 14.62
C ILE A 132 -5.17 -5.58 15.88
N GLN A 133 -4.64 -4.67 16.72
CA GLN A 133 -5.34 -4.19 17.93
C GLN A 133 -6.66 -3.48 17.58
N GLN A 134 -6.69 -2.66 16.52
CA GLN A 134 -7.88 -2.00 16.02
C GLN A 134 -8.93 -3.01 15.51
N ALA A 135 -8.52 -3.97 14.68
CA ALA A 135 -9.38 -5.03 14.16
C ALA A 135 -10.04 -5.85 15.29
N TYR A 136 -9.25 -6.32 16.25
CA TYR A 136 -9.76 -7.09 17.39
C TYR A 136 -10.65 -6.25 18.33
N SER A 137 -10.27 -4.99 18.58
CA SER A 137 -11.10 -4.05 19.35
C SER A 137 -12.44 -3.74 18.68
N MET A 138 -12.48 -3.66 17.35
CA MET A 138 -13.71 -3.50 16.57
C MET A 138 -14.63 -4.72 16.73
N LEU A 139 -14.08 -5.93 16.59
CA LEU A 139 -14.83 -7.18 16.76
C LEU A 139 -15.46 -7.32 18.17
N LYS A 140 -14.75 -6.87 19.22
CA LYS A 140 -15.30 -6.78 20.58
C LYS A 140 -16.38 -5.71 20.73
N LYS A 141 -16.15 -4.50 20.20
CA LYS A 141 -17.15 -3.40 20.22
C LYS A 141 -18.44 -3.75 19.49
N GLN A 142 -18.37 -4.53 18.41
CA GLN A 142 -19.52 -5.01 17.64
C GLN A 142 -20.21 -6.24 18.28
N GLY A 143 -19.74 -6.74 19.43
CA GLY A 143 -20.31 -7.90 20.11
C GLY A 143 -20.08 -9.25 19.41
N ILE A 144 -19.27 -9.27 18.35
CA ILE A 144 -18.91 -10.47 17.60
C ILE A 144 -18.00 -11.36 18.47
N VAL A 145 -17.02 -10.74 19.12
CA VAL A 145 -16.18 -11.38 20.15
C VAL A 145 -16.72 -10.98 21.52
N LYS A 146 -17.41 -11.92 22.19
CA LYS A 146 -18.12 -11.69 23.47
C LYS A 146 -17.21 -11.52 24.69
N GLY A 147 -15.97 -11.99 24.59
CA GLY A 147 -14.95 -11.97 25.64
C GLY A 147 -13.63 -12.50 25.08
N ASP A 148 -12.53 -12.25 25.77
CA ASP A 148 -11.21 -12.71 25.31
C ASP A 148 -11.07 -14.24 25.51
N PRO A 149 -10.61 -14.99 24.50
CA PRO A 149 -10.48 -16.44 24.61
C PRO A 149 -9.33 -16.82 25.54
N LYS A 150 -9.46 -17.98 26.21
CA LYS A 150 -8.33 -18.60 26.90
C LYS A 150 -7.38 -19.21 25.88
N LEU A 151 -6.31 -18.49 25.54
CA LEU A 151 -5.23 -19.03 24.73
C LEU A 151 -4.68 -20.30 25.38
N SER A 152 -4.60 -21.39 24.62
CA SER A 152 -3.85 -22.58 24.99
C SER A 152 -2.35 -22.30 24.91
N ASP A 153 -1.53 -23.00 25.70
CA ASP A 153 -0.06 -22.82 25.68
C ASP A 153 0.54 -23.07 24.28
N THR A 154 -0.13 -23.86 23.42
CA THR A 154 0.25 -24.08 22.02
C THR A 154 0.05 -22.86 21.13
N LEU A 155 -0.79 -21.90 21.52
CA LEU A 155 -0.93 -20.58 20.87
C LEU A 155 -0.05 -19.50 21.51
N VAL A 156 0.32 -19.70 22.78
CA VAL A 156 1.37 -18.90 23.44
C VAL A 156 2.72 -19.40 22.93
N MET A 157 3.03 -19.10 21.67
CA MET A 157 4.31 -19.41 21.05
C MET A 157 5.26 -18.21 21.14
N PRO A 158 6.22 -18.21 22.10
CA PRO A 158 7.40 -17.37 22.02
C PRO A 158 8.53 -18.12 21.28
N PRO A 159 8.87 -17.73 20.04
CA PRO A 159 10.28 -17.64 19.69
C PRO A 159 11.00 -16.77 20.75
N PRO A 160 12.30 -16.99 21.05
CA PRO A 160 13.04 -16.06 21.89
C PRO A 160 12.96 -14.64 21.31
N PRO A 161 12.94 -13.59 22.16
CA PRO A 161 12.71 -12.23 21.70
C PRO A 161 13.73 -11.84 20.62
N GLN A 162 13.24 -11.66 19.39
CA GLN A 162 14.00 -11.00 18.34
C GLN A 162 14.21 -9.55 18.78
N ARG A 163 15.37 -9.30 19.40
CA ARG A 163 15.80 -7.99 19.88
C ARG A 163 15.61 -6.97 18.76
N THR A 164 14.92 -5.88 19.09
CA THR A 164 14.56 -4.82 18.16
C THR A 164 15.83 -4.15 17.63
N THR A 165 16.08 -4.36 16.34
CA THR A 165 16.92 -3.54 15.43
C THR A 165 17.80 -2.50 16.13
N GLU A 166 19.07 -2.86 16.34
CA GLU A 166 20.18 -1.95 16.67
C GLU A 166 19.95 -1.02 17.88
N SER A 167 19.31 -1.53 18.95
CA SER A 167 19.46 -0.86 20.25
C SER A 167 20.90 -0.99 20.75
N ILE A 168 21.51 0.13 21.12
CA ILE A 168 22.93 0.26 21.53
C ILE A 168 23.29 -0.68 22.72
N PHE A 169 22.29 -1.15 23.47
CA PHE A 169 22.45 -2.13 24.56
C PHE A 169 22.73 -3.59 24.11
N ASP A 170 22.42 -3.98 22.87
CA ASP A 170 22.47 -5.39 22.45
C ASP A 170 23.90 -5.96 22.45
N GLN A 171 24.89 -5.15 22.08
CA GLN A 171 26.29 -5.59 21.97
C GLN A 171 26.90 -5.88 23.36
N GLU A 172 26.55 -5.08 24.37
CA GLU A 172 27.03 -5.26 25.75
C GLU A 172 26.43 -6.53 26.38
N ASP A 173 25.16 -6.84 26.07
CA ASP A 173 24.50 -8.07 26.50
C ASP A 173 25.04 -9.32 25.80
N LYS A 174 25.30 -9.27 24.49
CA LYS A 174 26.02 -10.33 23.75
C LYS A 174 27.37 -10.60 24.41
N ALA A 175 28.13 -9.56 24.77
CA ALA A 175 29.42 -9.69 25.45
C ALA A 175 29.30 -10.26 26.87
N LYS A 176 28.31 -9.84 27.66
CA LYS A 176 28.01 -10.40 29.01
C LYS A 176 27.63 -11.88 28.93
N LEU A 177 26.80 -12.27 27.96
CA LEU A 177 26.41 -13.67 27.74
C LEU A 177 27.62 -14.52 27.31
N LEU A 178 28.40 -14.05 26.33
CA LEU A 178 29.62 -14.74 25.90
C LEU A 178 30.61 -14.93 27.06
N THR A 179 30.76 -13.91 27.91
CA THR A 179 31.61 -13.95 29.11
C THR A 179 31.12 -14.96 30.16
N ARG A 180 29.82 -15.28 30.20
CA ARG A 180 29.27 -16.36 31.06
C ARG A 180 29.52 -17.74 30.44
N LEU A 181 29.23 -17.90 29.16
CA LEU A 181 29.41 -19.17 28.45
C LEU A 181 30.88 -19.62 28.46
N LEU A 182 31.83 -18.71 28.19
CA LEU A 182 33.27 -18.97 28.26
C LEU A 182 33.81 -19.21 29.68
N LYS A 183 33.00 -18.99 30.72
CA LYS A 183 33.32 -19.30 32.13
C LYS A 183 32.61 -20.57 32.62
N SER A 184 31.79 -21.21 31.80
CA SER A 184 31.15 -22.48 32.13
C SER A 184 32.12 -23.65 31.96
N GLY A 185 31.96 -24.68 32.79
CA GLY A 185 32.66 -25.96 32.63
C GLY A 185 31.95 -26.94 31.69
N HIS A 186 30.77 -26.60 31.17
CA HIS A 186 29.97 -27.49 30.33
C HIS A 186 30.33 -27.38 28.84
N PRO A 187 30.45 -28.51 28.11
CA PRO A 187 30.84 -28.50 26.70
C PRO A 187 29.79 -27.83 25.79
N GLU A 188 28.51 -27.94 26.14
CA GLU A 188 27.38 -27.34 25.41
C GLU A 188 27.40 -25.79 25.45
N ASP A 189 27.81 -25.23 26.59
CA ASP A 189 28.02 -23.78 26.75
C ASP A 189 29.23 -23.31 25.91
N LEU A 190 30.30 -24.10 25.87
CA LEU A 190 31.49 -23.80 25.06
C LEU A 190 31.17 -23.85 23.55
N GLU A 191 30.39 -24.84 23.09
CA GLU A 191 29.92 -24.89 21.70
C GLU A 191 29.02 -23.68 21.39
N THR A 192 28.15 -23.31 22.33
CA THR A 192 27.28 -22.14 22.20
C THR A 192 28.06 -20.83 22.18
N ALA A 193 29.15 -20.72 22.95
CA ALA A 193 30.10 -19.60 22.87
C ALA A 193 30.79 -19.54 21.50
N ASN A 194 31.31 -20.67 21.00
CA ASN A 194 31.98 -20.73 19.69
C ASN A 194 31.02 -20.36 18.53
N ARG A 195 29.75 -20.79 18.61
CA ARG A 195 28.69 -20.40 17.67
C ARG A 195 28.35 -18.91 17.76
N LEU A 196 28.27 -18.35 18.97
CA LEU A 196 28.04 -16.91 19.20
C LEU A 196 29.21 -16.04 18.71
N ILE A 197 30.46 -16.47 18.93
CA ILE A 197 31.67 -15.80 18.41
C ILE A 197 31.62 -15.77 16.88
N LYS A 198 31.39 -16.92 16.24
CA LYS A 198 31.36 -17.02 14.77
C LYS A 198 30.28 -16.13 14.13
N ASN A 199 29.10 -16.03 14.76
CA ASN A 199 28.05 -15.15 14.28
C ASN A 199 28.38 -13.67 14.53
N THR A 200 28.85 -13.31 15.72
CA THR A 200 29.24 -11.92 16.05
C THR A 200 30.32 -11.40 15.11
N ILE A 201 31.37 -12.18 14.83
CA ILE A 201 32.43 -11.81 13.89
C ILE A 201 31.88 -11.60 12.46
N LYS A 202 30.90 -12.41 12.03
CA LYS A 202 30.28 -12.25 10.71
C LYS A 202 29.39 -11.00 10.63
N GLU A 203 28.59 -10.75 11.66
CA GLU A 203 27.78 -9.53 11.80
C GLU A 203 28.67 -8.27 11.82
N GLU A 204 29.78 -8.30 12.55
CA GLU A 204 30.74 -7.21 12.66
C GLU A 204 31.51 -6.96 11.35
N GLN A 205 31.94 -8.02 10.65
CA GLN A 205 32.57 -7.91 9.33
C GLN A 205 31.62 -7.30 8.29
N GLU A 206 30.37 -7.77 8.21
CA GLU A 206 29.38 -7.22 7.28
C GLU A 206 29.04 -5.75 7.59
N LYS A 207 28.99 -5.39 8.88
CA LYS A 207 28.80 -3.99 9.30
C LYS A 207 30.03 -3.12 9.00
N ALA A 208 31.24 -3.62 9.19
CA ALA A 208 32.49 -2.93 8.85
C ALA A 208 32.61 -2.70 7.33
N GLU A 209 32.24 -3.67 6.50
CA GLU A 209 32.21 -3.52 5.04
C GLU A 209 31.17 -2.48 4.58
N LYS A 210 29.95 -2.50 5.16
CA LYS A 210 28.95 -1.43 4.94
C LYS A 210 29.52 -0.05 5.31
N ALA A 211 30.09 0.08 6.51
CA ALA A 211 30.62 1.34 7.03
C ALA A 211 31.80 1.86 6.19
N SER A 212 32.73 1.00 5.80
CA SER A 212 33.87 1.36 4.93
C SER A 212 33.40 1.82 3.55
N LYS A 213 32.42 1.14 2.95
CA LYS A 213 31.82 1.51 1.67
C LYS A 213 31.08 2.86 1.75
N ARG A 214 30.39 3.12 2.86
CA ARG A 214 29.76 4.43 3.18
C ARG A 214 30.82 5.52 3.27
N GLU A 215 31.79 5.36 4.15
CA GLU A 215 32.87 6.33 4.41
C GLU A 215 33.68 6.65 3.14
N SER A 216 34.05 5.63 2.36
CA SER A 216 34.78 5.80 1.10
C SER A 216 33.99 6.63 0.08
N THR A 217 32.69 6.38 -0.06
CA THR A 217 31.84 7.14 -1.00
C THR A 217 31.59 8.56 -0.52
N LEU A 218 31.40 8.77 0.79
CA LEU A 218 31.26 10.12 1.36
C LEU A 218 32.53 10.95 1.17
N LYS A 219 33.72 10.36 1.40
CA LYS A 219 35.01 11.01 1.15
C LYS A 219 35.24 11.34 -0.34
N GLU A 220 34.78 10.50 -1.26
CA GLU A 220 34.82 10.84 -2.69
C GLU A 220 33.90 12.03 -3.01
N VAL A 221 32.68 12.03 -2.48
CA VAL A 221 31.71 13.13 -2.67
C VAL A 221 32.22 14.44 -2.08
N GLU A 222 32.69 14.44 -0.84
CA GLU A 222 33.27 15.62 -0.18
C GLU A 222 34.43 16.18 -1.00
N SER A 223 35.38 15.33 -1.40
CA SER A 223 36.55 15.73 -2.20
C SER A 223 36.16 16.31 -3.55
N CYS A 224 35.25 15.68 -4.30
CA CYS A 224 34.80 16.17 -5.60
C CYS A 224 34.00 17.47 -5.47
N THR A 225 33.13 17.57 -4.47
CA THR A 225 32.30 18.75 -4.19
C THR A 225 33.19 19.95 -3.82
N LYS A 226 34.18 19.74 -2.95
CA LYS A 226 35.15 20.77 -2.56
C LYS A 226 36.01 21.23 -3.74
N GLN A 227 36.58 20.31 -4.53
CA GLN A 227 37.38 20.66 -5.71
C GLN A 227 36.56 21.44 -6.76
N LEU A 228 35.31 21.03 -7.01
CA LEU A 228 34.43 21.76 -7.92
C LEU A 228 34.09 23.16 -7.41
N ARG A 229 33.84 23.32 -6.10
CA ARG A 229 33.59 24.63 -5.48
C ARG A 229 34.81 25.56 -5.54
N GLU A 230 35.98 25.07 -5.14
CA GLU A 230 37.22 25.84 -5.15
C GLU A 230 37.57 26.38 -6.55
N LEU A 231 37.33 25.59 -7.60
CA LEU A 231 37.50 26.03 -9.00
C LEU A 231 36.41 27.03 -9.44
N LEU A 232 35.15 26.81 -9.06
CA LEU A 232 34.07 27.77 -9.34
C LEU A 232 34.36 29.14 -8.71
N ASP A 233 34.77 29.18 -7.44
CA ASP A 233 35.07 30.42 -6.73
C ASP A 233 36.26 31.18 -7.36
N GLN A 234 37.33 30.46 -7.74
CA GLN A 234 38.48 31.03 -8.48
C GLN A 234 38.06 31.62 -9.84
N HIS A 235 37.09 31.01 -10.52
CA HIS A 235 36.56 31.53 -11.79
C HIS A 235 35.58 32.70 -11.62
N VAL A 236 34.82 32.76 -10.52
CA VAL A 236 33.93 33.89 -10.19
C VAL A 236 34.72 35.17 -9.90
N VAL A 237 35.91 35.08 -9.29
CA VAL A 237 36.80 36.25 -9.08
C VAL A 237 37.36 36.81 -10.40
N ASN A 238 37.65 35.94 -11.38
CA ASN A 238 38.27 36.32 -12.65
C ASN A 238 37.22 36.63 -13.75
N ALA A 239 36.19 37.41 -13.40
CA ALA A 239 34.99 37.62 -14.20
C ALA A 239 35.19 38.49 -15.48
N ALA A 240 35.82 37.93 -16.50
CA ALA A 240 35.88 38.50 -17.86
C ALA A 240 35.23 37.59 -18.91
N THR A 241 35.50 36.29 -18.90
CA THR A 241 34.78 35.29 -19.73
C THR A 241 34.92 33.90 -19.11
N PHE A 242 33.83 33.32 -18.60
CA PHE A 242 33.83 31.93 -18.15
C PHE A 242 33.70 31.00 -19.34
N GLN A 243 34.83 30.40 -19.76
CA GLN A 243 34.84 29.16 -20.52
C GLN A 243 35.18 28.04 -19.54
N PRO A 244 34.30 27.03 -19.33
CA PRO A 244 34.60 25.95 -18.39
C PRO A 244 35.78 25.12 -18.91
N SER A 245 36.89 25.07 -18.17
CA SER A 245 37.99 24.16 -18.51
C SER A 245 37.49 22.71 -18.54
N ASN A 246 38.16 21.89 -19.34
CA ASN A 246 37.89 20.45 -19.41
C ASN A 246 37.92 19.80 -18.03
N ASP A 247 38.78 20.28 -17.13
CA ASP A 247 38.93 19.80 -15.75
C ASP A 247 37.68 20.09 -14.90
N VAL A 248 37.15 21.31 -14.97
CA VAL A 248 35.92 21.71 -14.26
C VAL A 248 34.72 20.92 -14.78
N LYS A 249 34.67 20.70 -16.11
CA LYS A 249 33.63 19.86 -16.73
C LYS A 249 33.74 18.39 -16.31
N ALA A 250 34.95 17.83 -16.26
CA ALA A 250 35.19 16.46 -15.81
C ALA A 250 34.83 16.28 -14.33
N LEU A 251 35.14 17.24 -13.48
CA LEU A 251 34.74 17.25 -12.07
C LEU A 251 33.22 17.37 -11.90
N TYR A 252 32.55 18.20 -12.69
CA TYR A 252 31.08 18.25 -12.76
C TYR A 252 30.49 16.89 -13.17
N GLU A 253 31.01 16.26 -14.23
CA GLU A 253 30.53 14.94 -14.68
C GLU A 253 30.79 13.84 -13.65
N ARG A 254 31.87 13.92 -12.87
CA ARG A 254 32.12 13.03 -11.72
C ARG A 254 31.11 13.26 -10.60
N CYS A 255 30.85 14.52 -10.24
CA CYS A 255 29.86 14.90 -9.23
C CYS A 255 28.46 14.39 -9.58
N ASP A 256 28.02 14.57 -10.82
CA ASP A 256 26.68 14.15 -11.25
C ASP A 256 26.50 12.61 -11.22
N ARG A 257 27.57 11.86 -11.55
CA ARG A 257 27.63 10.39 -11.43
C ARG A 257 27.63 9.86 -10.01
N LEU A 258 27.99 10.66 -9.00
CA LEU A 258 27.94 10.26 -7.59
C LEU A 258 26.55 10.36 -6.97
N ARG A 259 25.65 11.21 -7.51
CA ARG A 259 24.30 11.39 -6.95
C ARG A 259 23.48 10.07 -6.89
N PRO A 260 23.45 9.20 -7.93
CA PRO A 260 22.80 7.90 -7.84
C PRO A 260 23.41 6.96 -6.79
N ASN A 261 24.72 7.06 -6.52
CA ASN A 261 25.37 6.27 -5.50
C ASN A 261 24.95 6.68 -4.08
N LEU A 262 24.75 7.98 -3.83
CA LEU A 262 24.21 8.47 -2.55
C LEU A 262 22.74 8.05 -2.35
N PHE A 263 21.90 8.12 -3.39
CA PHE A 263 20.53 7.62 -3.29
C PHE A 263 20.47 6.12 -2.98
N ARG A 264 21.32 5.30 -3.62
CA ARG A 264 21.42 3.87 -3.28
C ARG A 264 21.95 3.68 -1.85
N LEU A 265 22.99 4.41 -1.43
CA LEU A 265 23.50 4.30 -0.06
C LEU A 265 22.48 4.69 1.01
N ALA A 266 21.66 5.72 0.78
CA ALA A 266 20.55 6.07 1.67
C ALA A 266 19.50 4.94 1.73
N SER A 267 19.18 4.31 0.59
CA SER A 267 18.28 3.15 0.56
C SER A 267 18.88 1.88 1.16
N ASP A 268 20.22 1.74 1.15
CA ASP A 268 20.96 0.63 1.76
C ASP A 268 21.21 0.85 3.28
N THR A 269 20.93 2.06 3.80
CA THR A 269 21.22 2.51 5.18
C THR A 269 19.93 3.03 5.86
N MET A 270 18.96 2.13 6.05
CA MET A 270 17.71 2.39 6.78
C MET A 270 17.77 1.92 8.25
N ASP A 271 18.94 1.41 8.67
CA ASP A 271 19.24 0.81 9.97
C ASP A 271 20.10 1.72 10.88
N ASP A 272 20.60 2.85 10.37
CA ASP A 272 21.53 3.78 11.03
C ASP A 272 21.13 5.23 10.71
N ASP A 273 20.30 5.84 11.57
CA ASP A 273 19.73 7.20 11.37
C ASP A 273 20.81 8.31 11.33
N GLU A 274 21.89 8.16 12.09
CA GLU A 274 23.00 9.12 12.10
C GLU A 274 23.72 9.09 10.75
N ALA A 275 24.00 7.89 10.23
CA ALA A 275 24.58 7.71 8.91
C ALA A 275 23.67 8.14 7.77
N LEU A 276 22.37 7.88 7.87
CA LEU A 276 21.39 8.35 6.90
C LEU A 276 21.41 9.89 6.83
N THR A 277 21.49 10.55 8.00
CA THR A 277 21.65 12.01 8.09
C THR A 277 22.94 12.50 7.41
N GLN A 278 24.07 11.81 7.62
CA GLN A 278 25.36 12.11 6.95
C GLN A 278 25.26 11.95 5.42
N ILE A 279 24.60 10.91 4.93
CA ILE A 279 24.42 10.64 3.48
C ILE A 279 23.52 11.69 2.83
N LEU A 280 22.44 12.12 3.51
CA LEU A 280 21.55 13.16 3.01
C LEU A 280 22.25 14.53 2.95
N ALA A 281 22.98 14.92 4.00
CA ALA A 281 23.74 16.17 4.02
C ALA A 281 24.77 16.25 2.88
N ALA A 282 25.48 15.16 2.59
CA ALA A 282 26.41 15.08 1.47
C ALA A 282 25.72 15.17 0.09
N ASN A 283 24.49 14.66 -0.04
CA ASN A 283 23.69 14.75 -1.27
C ASN A 283 23.18 16.17 -1.53
N ASP A 284 22.75 16.87 -0.47
CA ASP A 284 22.36 18.28 -0.53
C ASP A 284 23.55 19.17 -0.93
N GLU A 285 24.71 18.99 -0.31
CA GLU A 285 25.91 19.79 -0.62
C GLU A 285 26.42 19.54 -2.06
N LEU A 286 26.46 18.27 -2.49
CA LEU A 286 26.76 17.88 -3.87
C LEU A 286 25.77 18.53 -4.85
N THR A 287 24.49 18.58 -4.50
CA THR A 287 23.42 19.11 -5.36
C THR A 287 23.45 20.64 -5.44
N LEU A 288 23.71 21.34 -4.34
CA LEU A 288 23.98 22.79 -4.35
C LEU A 288 25.16 23.14 -5.27
N THR A 289 26.25 22.39 -5.18
CA THR A 289 27.50 22.66 -5.92
C THR A 289 27.36 22.32 -7.41
N VAL A 290 26.67 21.23 -7.75
CA VAL A 290 26.32 20.88 -9.15
C VAL A 290 25.38 21.92 -9.77
N ASN A 291 24.48 22.53 -8.99
CA ASN A 291 23.61 23.60 -9.48
C ASN A 291 24.37 24.92 -9.67
N ALA A 292 25.30 25.28 -8.79
CA ALA A 292 26.16 26.46 -8.95
C ALA A 292 26.96 26.43 -10.27
N TYR A 293 27.49 25.27 -10.67
CA TYR A 293 28.12 25.10 -11.98
C TYR A 293 27.14 25.35 -13.14
N LYS A 294 25.92 24.80 -13.08
CA LYS A 294 24.89 24.96 -14.12
C LYS A 294 24.51 26.43 -14.32
N ASP A 295 24.34 27.18 -13.23
CA ASP A 295 24.01 28.60 -13.28
C ASP A 295 25.15 29.45 -13.89
N LEU A 296 26.40 29.12 -13.58
CA LEU A 296 27.57 29.83 -14.13
C LEU A 296 27.74 29.55 -15.64
N VAL A 297 27.59 28.30 -16.07
CA VAL A 297 27.59 27.93 -17.51
C VAL A 297 26.40 28.56 -18.24
N GLY A 298 25.19 28.48 -17.67
CA GLY A 298 23.96 28.98 -18.29
C GLY A 298 23.98 30.50 -18.53
N ARG A 299 24.57 31.27 -17.61
CA ARG A 299 24.77 32.73 -17.77
C ARG A 299 25.74 33.08 -18.90
N GLY A 300 26.67 32.20 -19.26
CA GLY A 300 27.69 32.45 -20.28
C GLY A 300 27.15 32.56 -21.71
N SER A 301 26.00 31.95 -22.02
CA SER A 301 25.51 31.81 -23.41
C SER A 301 24.63 32.94 -23.94
N VAL A 302 24.30 33.96 -23.14
CA VAL A 302 23.16 34.87 -23.44
C VAL A 302 23.54 36.15 -24.21
N ASN A 303 24.82 36.53 -24.29
CA ASN A 303 25.26 37.80 -24.91
C ASN A 303 25.42 37.76 -26.46
N GLY A 304 24.48 37.12 -27.16
CA GLY A 304 24.37 37.11 -28.64
C GLY A 304 23.17 37.91 -29.15
N ARG A 305 23.37 38.81 -30.12
CA ARG A 305 22.35 39.81 -30.54
C ARG A 305 21.43 39.36 -31.71
N ARG A 306 20.12 39.55 -31.51
CA ARG A 306 19.15 40.26 -32.40
C ARG A 306 18.32 39.51 -33.49
N VAL A 307 17.06 39.18 -33.11
CA VAL A 307 15.76 39.47 -33.79
C VAL A 307 15.31 38.74 -35.10
N ARG A 308 14.06 38.21 -35.07
CA ARG A 308 13.17 37.71 -36.17
C ARG A 308 13.60 36.39 -36.85
N ASN A 309 12.69 35.56 -37.39
CA ASN A 309 11.26 35.72 -37.80
C ASN A 309 10.34 34.56 -37.32
N LYS A 310 9.04 34.61 -37.68
CA LYS A 310 8.05 33.51 -37.54
C LYS A 310 8.04 32.58 -38.77
N SER A 311 7.85 31.28 -38.54
CA SER A 311 7.02 30.35 -39.34
C SER A 311 6.82 29.03 -38.57
N GLU A 312 5.82 28.24 -38.95
CA GLU A 312 5.61 26.82 -38.60
C GLU A 312 6.81 25.95 -39.11
N GLU A 313 7.09 24.69 -38.72
CA GLU A 313 6.47 23.66 -37.84
C GLU A 313 7.63 22.68 -37.40
N ASP A 314 7.57 21.62 -36.59
CA ASP A 314 6.55 20.86 -35.83
C ASP A 314 7.21 20.12 -34.62
N SER A 315 6.41 19.50 -33.74
CA SER A 315 6.67 18.28 -32.93
C SER A 315 8.00 18.11 -32.17
N SER A 316 7.95 18.32 -30.84
CA SER A 316 8.23 17.24 -29.86
C SER A 316 8.07 17.64 -28.39
N ARG A 317 7.77 16.64 -27.55
CA ARG A 317 7.54 16.73 -26.08
C ARG A 317 8.70 17.39 -25.31
N SER A 318 8.38 18.40 -24.49
CA SER A 318 8.68 18.40 -23.03
C SER A 318 8.08 19.64 -22.36
N ILE A 319 7.43 19.48 -21.20
CA ILE A 319 7.08 20.61 -20.32
C ILE A 319 7.58 20.29 -18.91
N CYS A 320 8.66 20.96 -18.53
CA CYS A 320 9.01 21.24 -17.15
C CYS A 320 9.17 22.77 -17.06
N GLY A 321 8.42 23.43 -16.17
CA GLY A 321 8.19 24.87 -16.26
C GLY A 321 7.57 25.46 -14.99
N SER A 322 8.26 25.25 -13.87
CA SER A 322 8.02 25.84 -12.55
C SER A 322 7.40 27.25 -12.54
N HIS A 323 6.56 27.54 -11.55
CA HIS A 323 6.41 28.88 -10.98
C HIS A 323 6.51 28.82 -9.45
N ILE A 324 7.23 29.78 -8.89
CA ILE A 324 7.49 29.92 -7.45
C ILE A 324 6.72 31.14 -6.94
N TYR A 325 6.11 31.03 -5.75
CA TYR A 325 5.90 32.18 -4.88
C TYR A 325 6.51 31.91 -3.51
N ASN A 326 7.15 32.94 -2.95
CA ASN A 326 7.86 32.89 -1.68
C ASN A 326 6.89 32.97 -0.51
N LEU A 327 7.28 32.41 0.64
CA LEU A 327 6.85 32.88 1.95
C LEU A 327 8.00 32.74 2.96
N LYS A 328 8.07 33.68 3.90
CA LYS A 328 9.07 33.74 4.97
C LYS A 328 8.36 34.03 6.29
N ASN A 329 8.93 33.51 7.38
CA ASN A 329 8.64 33.80 8.79
C ASN A 329 7.39 33.15 9.42
N ASP A 330 7.69 32.22 10.33
CA ASP A 330 6.98 31.81 11.55
C ASP A 330 6.62 32.99 12.52
N PRO A 331 5.98 32.77 13.72
CA PRO A 331 5.30 31.56 14.24
C PRO A 331 3.95 31.79 14.97
N LYS A 332 3.18 30.71 15.24
CA LYS A 332 2.68 30.27 16.58
C LYS A 332 1.54 29.24 16.58
N ARG A 333 1.61 28.34 17.58
CA ARG A 333 0.60 27.43 18.20
C ARG A 333 -0.89 27.75 17.89
N HIS A 334 -1.80 26.77 17.73
CA HIS A 334 -2.05 25.67 18.68
C HIS A 334 -2.66 24.39 18.06
N SER A 335 -2.63 23.32 18.86
CA SER A 335 -3.16 21.97 18.64
C SER A 335 -4.69 21.86 18.52
N ASN A 336 -5.17 20.90 17.71
CA ASN A 336 -6.01 19.79 18.18
C ASN A 336 -6.15 18.66 17.13
N MET A 337 -6.41 17.43 17.58
CA MET A 337 -6.71 16.26 16.75
C MET A 337 -8.22 16.09 16.52
N LEU A 338 -8.60 15.34 15.48
CA LEU A 338 -9.80 14.48 15.45
C LEU A 338 -9.67 13.39 14.37
N THR A 339 -10.31 12.24 14.57
CA THR A 339 -10.28 11.05 13.67
C THR A 339 -11.63 10.83 12.99
N PRO A 340 -11.64 10.09 11.85
CA PRO A 340 -12.40 8.82 11.80
C PRO A 340 -11.58 7.68 11.13
N SER A 341 -11.84 6.36 11.26
CA SER A 341 -12.98 5.49 11.65
C SER A 341 -13.64 4.74 10.46
N ASP A 342 -13.84 3.44 10.68
CA ASP A 342 -14.52 2.39 9.87
C ASP A 342 -13.92 1.87 8.53
N PRO A 343 -13.95 0.54 8.25
CA PRO A 343 -13.24 -0.06 7.11
C PRO A 343 -14.11 -0.37 5.87
N HIS A 344 -15.43 -0.22 5.93
CA HIS A 344 -16.35 -0.64 4.87
C HIS A 344 -16.15 0.10 3.52
N THR A 345 -15.54 1.29 3.53
CA THR A 345 -15.33 2.17 2.36
C THR A 345 -14.22 1.68 1.40
N MET A 346 -13.41 0.69 1.79
CA MET A 346 -12.25 0.23 1.01
C MET A 346 -12.57 -0.43 -0.36
N CYS A 347 -13.84 -0.63 -0.70
CA CYS A 347 -14.23 -1.20 -1.99
C CYS A 347 -14.19 -0.19 -3.17
N VAL A 348 -14.23 1.13 -2.91
CA VAL A 348 -14.40 2.14 -4.00
C VAL A 348 -13.12 2.89 -4.38
N TYR A 349 -12.02 2.76 -3.62
CA TYR A 349 -10.73 3.43 -3.89
C TYR A 349 -9.99 2.99 -5.17
N CYS A 350 -10.59 2.11 -5.99
CA CYS A 350 -10.00 1.62 -7.24
C CYS A 350 -10.58 2.32 -8.50
N VAL A 351 -11.53 3.26 -8.36
CA VAL A 351 -12.23 3.91 -9.49
C VAL A 351 -11.83 5.40 -9.61
N CYS A 352 -10.54 5.68 -9.79
CA CYS A 352 -10.09 6.99 -10.29
C CYS A 352 -8.65 6.95 -10.86
N ARG A 353 -8.48 6.45 -12.10
CA ARG A 353 -7.25 6.65 -12.88
C ARG A 353 -7.51 6.92 -14.37
N PHE A 354 -8.70 7.45 -14.70
CA PHE A 354 -9.14 7.60 -16.09
C PHE A 354 -10.10 8.80 -16.32
N MET A 355 -9.67 10.00 -15.94
CA MET A 355 -10.33 11.27 -16.30
C MET A 355 -9.30 12.30 -16.75
N SER A 356 -8.93 12.26 -18.04
CA SER A 356 -8.22 13.36 -18.68
C SER A 356 -9.22 14.43 -19.13
N GLY A 357 -9.11 15.66 -18.64
CA GLY A 357 -9.88 16.80 -19.17
C GLY A 357 -10.91 17.46 -18.25
N LEU A 358 -10.79 17.33 -16.93
CA LEU A 358 -11.39 18.28 -15.98
C LEU A 358 -10.26 18.96 -15.18
N THR A 359 -10.40 20.26 -14.97
CA THR A 359 -9.49 21.07 -14.15
C THR A 359 -9.88 21.00 -12.67
N ASP A 360 -8.86 21.06 -11.81
CA ASP A 360 -8.89 21.00 -10.35
C ASP A 360 -9.26 19.64 -9.71
N ASP A 361 -8.49 19.26 -8.70
CA ASP A 361 -8.52 17.94 -8.05
C ASP A 361 -9.78 17.71 -7.20
N VAL A 362 -10.82 17.13 -7.82
CA VAL A 362 -11.96 16.55 -7.08
C VAL A 362 -11.69 15.07 -6.79
N LEU A 363 -10.98 14.82 -5.69
CA LEU A 363 -10.95 13.51 -5.03
C LEU A 363 -12.37 13.18 -4.53
N VAL A 364 -13.13 12.41 -5.31
CA VAL A 364 -14.49 11.97 -4.96
C VAL A 364 -14.42 10.91 -3.86
N LEU A 365 -14.25 11.37 -2.62
CA LEU A 365 -14.35 10.55 -1.43
C LEU A 365 -15.80 10.07 -1.27
N VAL A 366 -16.03 8.76 -1.40
CA VAL A 366 -17.34 8.16 -1.08
C VAL A 366 -17.59 8.31 0.42
N GLY A 367 -18.71 8.93 0.75
CA GLY A 367 -19.09 9.29 2.10
C GLY A 367 -19.74 8.16 2.89
N PRO A 368 -20.10 8.43 4.16
CA PRO A 368 -20.57 7.43 5.12
C PRO A 368 -22.03 6.98 4.91
N LEU A 369 -22.69 7.43 3.84
CA LEU A 369 -24.10 7.11 3.56
C LEU A 369 -24.24 5.72 2.93
N GLU A 370 -25.27 4.98 3.33
CA GLU A 370 -25.55 3.67 2.73
C GLU A 370 -25.90 3.80 1.22
N PRO A 371 -25.35 2.92 0.36
CA PRO A 371 -25.64 2.99 -1.08
C PRO A 371 -27.10 2.66 -1.40
N VAL A 372 -27.75 3.51 -2.20
CA VAL A 372 -29.10 3.23 -2.70
C VAL A 372 -29.02 2.24 -3.85
N ILE A 373 -29.50 1.02 -3.64
CA ILE A 373 -29.54 -0.03 -4.66
C ILE A 373 -30.64 0.29 -5.68
N LEU A 374 -30.27 0.30 -6.98
CA LEU A 374 -31.18 0.48 -8.11
C LEU A 374 -31.65 -0.85 -8.68
N TYR A 375 -30.73 -1.81 -8.81
CA TYR A 375 -31.01 -3.10 -9.43
C TYR A 375 -30.08 -4.17 -8.85
N ASN A 376 -30.61 -5.34 -8.54
CA ASN A 376 -29.82 -6.47 -8.04
C ASN A 376 -30.49 -7.80 -8.45
N GLN A 377 -30.28 -8.22 -9.70
CA GLN A 377 -30.83 -9.48 -10.23
C GLN A 377 -29.86 -10.10 -11.23
N GLY A 378 -29.88 -11.44 -11.35
CA GLY A 378 -29.10 -12.17 -12.37
C GLY A 378 -27.57 -12.10 -12.24
N GLY A 379 -27.04 -11.61 -11.10
CA GLY A 379 -25.62 -11.31 -10.93
C GLY A 379 -25.19 -9.95 -11.51
N ILE A 380 -26.15 -9.06 -11.79
CA ILE A 380 -25.88 -7.64 -12.10
C ILE A 380 -26.38 -6.81 -10.91
N HIS A 381 -25.46 -6.05 -10.30
CA HIS A 381 -25.75 -5.14 -9.20
C HIS A 381 -25.49 -3.70 -9.62
N VAL A 382 -26.46 -2.80 -9.43
CA VAL A 382 -26.36 -1.38 -9.73
C VAL A 382 -26.78 -0.56 -8.51
N SER A 383 -25.91 0.35 -8.04
CA SER A 383 -26.14 1.18 -6.85
C SER A 383 -25.63 2.61 -7.04
N LEU A 384 -26.23 3.53 -6.29
CA LEU A 384 -25.78 4.92 -6.13
C LEU A 384 -24.99 5.06 -4.84
N HIS A 385 -23.82 5.67 -4.94
CA HIS A 385 -22.94 6.02 -3.82
C HIS A 385 -22.84 7.55 -3.73
N PHE A 386 -22.81 8.11 -2.53
CA PHE A 386 -22.81 9.56 -2.32
C PHE A 386 -21.42 10.03 -1.89
N ALA A 387 -20.96 11.19 -2.37
CA ALA A 387 -19.68 11.75 -1.96
C ALA A 387 -19.80 12.53 -0.64
N SER A 388 -18.72 12.57 0.16
CA SER A 388 -18.67 13.45 1.36
C SER A 388 -18.59 14.94 1.02
N ASN A 389 -18.14 15.29 -0.18
CA ASN A 389 -17.68 16.64 -0.51
C ASN A 389 -18.48 17.22 -1.68
N CYS A 390 -19.04 18.42 -1.51
CA CYS A 390 -19.50 19.23 -2.64
C CYS A 390 -18.32 19.77 -3.48
N PRO A 391 -18.55 20.10 -4.77
CA PRO A 391 -17.58 20.86 -5.55
C PRO A 391 -17.38 22.26 -4.92
N PRO A 392 -16.14 22.73 -4.68
CA PRO A 392 -15.90 24.00 -3.98
C PRO A 392 -16.57 25.23 -4.62
N ALA A 393 -16.75 25.23 -5.94
CA ALA A 393 -17.46 26.30 -6.66
C ALA A 393 -18.99 26.26 -6.50
N HIS A 394 -19.56 25.12 -6.08
CA HIS A 394 -21.00 24.83 -6.12
C HIS A 394 -21.47 24.05 -4.86
N PRO A 395 -21.52 24.68 -3.67
CA PRO A 395 -21.91 24.02 -2.42
C PRO A 395 -23.36 23.52 -2.35
N GLY A 396 -24.20 23.82 -3.35
CA GLY A 396 -25.56 23.30 -3.49
C GLY A 396 -25.70 22.12 -4.45
N VAL A 397 -24.59 21.43 -4.78
CA VAL A 397 -24.58 20.32 -5.75
C VAL A 397 -24.06 19.04 -5.10
N ALA A 398 -24.94 18.06 -4.92
CA ALA A 398 -24.60 16.72 -4.48
C ALA A 398 -23.88 15.96 -5.62
N VAL A 399 -22.79 15.27 -5.29
CA VAL A 399 -22.05 14.39 -6.20
C VAL A 399 -22.42 12.94 -5.90
N VAL A 400 -22.96 12.24 -6.88
CA VAL A 400 -23.43 10.85 -6.76
C VAL A 400 -22.70 9.99 -7.78
N VAL A 401 -22.17 8.84 -7.38
CA VAL A 401 -21.51 7.89 -8.28
C VAL A 401 -22.41 6.68 -8.45
N MET A 402 -22.95 6.48 -9.65
CA MET A 402 -23.55 5.21 -10.04
C MET A 402 -22.43 4.20 -10.28
N SER A 403 -22.57 3.01 -9.69
CA SER A 403 -21.69 1.86 -9.90
C SER A 403 -22.53 0.66 -10.32
N ALA A 404 -22.21 0.07 -11.47
CA ALA A 404 -22.75 -1.19 -11.96
C ALA A 404 -21.65 -2.25 -11.96
N VAL A 405 -21.96 -3.44 -11.47
CA VAL A 405 -21.01 -4.55 -11.28
C VAL A 405 -21.61 -5.84 -11.83
N ASN A 406 -20.83 -6.61 -12.59
CA ASN A 406 -21.19 -7.93 -13.07
C ASN A 406 -20.45 -9.03 -12.30
N THR A 407 -21.20 -9.82 -11.53
CA THR A 407 -20.75 -11.06 -10.86
C THR A 407 -21.31 -12.31 -11.54
N SER A 408 -22.03 -12.18 -12.65
CA SER A 408 -22.59 -13.30 -13.41
C SER A 408 -21.58 -13.94 -14.37
N ALA A 409 -21.82 -15.21 -14.74
CA ALA A 409 -21.02 -15.93 -15.74
C ALA A 409 -21.27 -15.50 -17.20
N LEU A 410 -22.11 -14.49 -17.44
CA LEU A 410 -22.44 -13.97 -18.77
C LEU A 410 -21.91 -12.54 -18.96
N PRO A 411 -21.57 -12.14 -20.19
CA PRO A 411 -21.17 -10.76 -20.47
C PRO A 411 -22.39 -9.84 -20.38
N VAL A 412 -22.16 -8.58 -19.99
CA VAL A 412 -23.11 -7.49 -20.17
C VAL A 412 -22.61 -6.57 -21.27
N LYS A 413 -23.48 -6.26 -22.24
CA LYS A 413 -23.22 -5.30 -23.33
C LYS A 413 -24.27 -4.20 -23.30
N ASP A 414 -24.03 -3.16 -24.10
CA ASP A 414 -24.99 -2.09 -24.42
C ASP A 414 -25.55 -1.39 -23.17
N PHE A 415 -24.75 -1.38 -22.09
CA PHE A 415 -25.12 -0.80 -20.81
C PHE A 415 -25.33 0.71 -20.98
N SER A 416 -26.56 1.17 -20.74
CA SER A 416 -26.92 2.58 -20.71
C SER A 416 -27.75 2.87 -19.47
N PHE A 417 -27.33 3.90 -18.74
CA PHE A 417 -28.01 4.42 -17.57
C PHE A 417 -28.48 5.85 -17.85
N GLN A 418 -29.76 6.10 -17.64
CA GLN A 418 -30.43 7.39 -17.89
C GLN A 418 -31.24 7.75 -16.65
N VAL A 419 -31.30 9.04 -16.29
CA VAL A 419 -32.08 9.51 -15.15
C VAL A 419 -32.89 10.76 -15.47
N ALA A 420 -33.95 10.97 -14.70
CA ALA A 420 -34.74 12.20 -14.65
C ALA A 420 -35.08 12.53 -13.19
N VAL A 421 -35.21 13.82 -12.90
CA VAL A 421 -35.58 14.38 -11.59
C VAL A 421 -36.79 15.31 -11.73
N PRO A 422 -37.51 15.62 -10.63
CA PRO A 422 -38.57 16.64 -10.64
C PRO A 422 -38.08 17.99 -11.19
N LYS A 423 -39.00 18.78 -11.78
CA LYS A 423 -38.70 20.11 -12.36
C LYS A 423 -38.14 21.15 -11.37
N SER A 424 -38.23 20.88 -10.06
CA SER A 424 -37.62 21.67 -8.98
C SER A 424 -36.12 21.41 -8.79
N MET A 425 -35.57 20.41 -9.47
CA MET A 425 -34.19 19.96 -9.41
C MET A 425 -33.57 19.94 -10.81
N SER A 426 -32.24 19.91 -10.88
CA SER A 426 -31.50 19.68 -12.12
C SER A 426 -30.47 18.57 -11.92
N VAL A 427 -30.27 17.76 -12.96
CA VAL A 427 -29.35 16.61 -12.94
C VAL A 427 -28.49 16.61 -14.20
N LYS A 428 -27.21 16.29 -14.06
CA LYS A 428 -26.27 16.13 -15.16
C LYS A 428 -25.49 14.84 -14.97
N LEU A 429 -25.60 13.91 -15.92
CA LEU A 429 -24.68 12.78 -16.01
C LEU A 429 -23.39 13.24 -16.70
N GLN A 430 -22.26 12.76 -16.20
CA GLN A 430 -21.00 12.71 -16.94
C GLN A 430 -20.98 11.46 -17.85
N PRO A 431 -20.01 11.33 -18.77
CA PRO A 431 -19.80 10.07 -19.49
C PRO A 431 -19.59 8.88 -18.54
N ALA A 432 -20.08 7.71 -18.92
CA ALA A 432 -19.81 6.46 -18.20
C ALA A 432 -18.39 5.96 -18.50
N SER A 433 -17.79 5.21 -17.57
CA SER A 433 -16.46 4.59 -17.78
C SER A 433 -16.45 3.47 -18.83
N GLY A 434 -17.61 3.01 -19.27
CA GLY A 434 -17.77 2.01 -20.33
C GLY A 434 -19.23 1.62 -20.56
N THR A 435 -19.47 0.82 -21.59
CA THR A 435 -20.79 0.29 -22.01
C THR A 435 -20.87 -1.24 -21.93
N HIS A 436 -19.81 -1.89 -21.45
CA HIS A 436 -19.68 -3.35 -21.40
C HIS A 436 -19.08 -3.78 -20.07
N LEU A 437 -19.57 -4.89 -19.51
CA LEU A 437 -19.01 -5.53 -18.32
C LEU A 437 -18.67 -6.98 -18.69
N LEU A 438 -17.43 -7.38 -18.46
CA LEU A 438 -16.95 -8.74 -18.73
C LEU A 438 -17.68 -9.77 -17.85
N PRO A 439 -17.77 -11.04 -18.27
CA PRO A 439 -18.20 -12.13 -17.38
C PRO A 439 -17.34 -12.18 -16.13
N PHE A 440 -17.90 -12.63 -15.01
CA PHE A 440 -17.15 -12.83 -13.77
C PHE A 440 -16.08 -13.90 -13.94
N ASN A 441 -14.83 -13.52 -13.67
CA ASN A 441 -13.69 -14.41 -13.62
C ASN A 441 -13.11 -14.38 -12.19
N PRO A 442 -13.11 -15.50 -11.44
CA PRO A 442 -12.60 -15.55 -10.06
C PRO A 442 -11.16 -15.06 -9.86
N LEU A 443 -10.35 -15.00 -10.92
CA LEU A 443 -8.96 -14.52 -10.87
C LEU A 443 -8.82 -12.98 -10.91
N HIS A 444 -9.91 -12.25 -11.17
CA HIS A 444 -9.93 -10.80 -11.28
C HIS A 444 -11.07 -10.17 -10.46
N PRO A 445 -10.97 -8.89 -10.08
CA PRO A 445 -12.12 -8.17 -9.53
C PRO A 445 -13.31 -8.19 -10.51
N PRO A 446 -14.57 -8.27 -10.01
CA PRO A 446 -15.76 -8.16 -10.84
C PRO A 446 -15.72 -6.96 -11.79
N SER A 447 -16.08 -7.19 -13.06
CA SER A 447 -16.09 -6.12 -14.06
C SER A 447 -17.16 -5.08 -13.68
N SER A 448 -16.83 -3.80 -13.83
CA SER A 448 -17.67 -2.70 -13.37
C SER A 448 -17.66 -1.50 -14.33
N VAL A 449 -18.78 -0.77 -14.33
CA VAL A 449 -18.99 0.51 -15.01
C VAL A 449 -19.41 1.53 -13.97
N SER A 450 -18.80 2.71 -14.00
CA SER A 450 -19.14 3.83 -13.12
C SER A 450 -19.58 5.05 -13.92
N GLN A 451 -20.48 5.86 -13.36
CA GLN A 451 -20.91 7.12 -13.96
C GLN A 451 -21.24 8.16 -12.89
N VAL A 452 -20.73 9.39 -13.05
CA VAL A 452 -20.99 10.47 -12.09
C VAL A 452 -22.29 11.20 -12.45
N LEU A 453 -23.19 11.30 -11.48
CA LEU A 453 -24.31 12.23 -11.41
C LEU A 453 -23.88 13.49 -10.64
N LEU A 454 -24.21 14.65 -11.18
CA LEU A 454 -24.27 15.91 -10.44
C LEU A 454 -25.74 16.27 -10.27
N LEU A 455 -26.19 16.47 -9.02
CA LEU A 455 -27.58 16.75 -8.66
C LEU A 455 -27.66 18.09 -7.92
N ALA A 456 -28.52 19.00 -8.37
CA ALA A 456 -28.80 20.26 -7.70
C ALA A 456 -30.27 20.35 -7.30
N ASN A 457 -30.53 20.75 -6.06
CA ASN A 457 -31.86 20.87 -5.48
C ASN A 457 -32.05 22.29 -4.89
N PRO A 458 -32.19 23.33 -5.73
CA PRO A 458 -32.24 24.72 -5.29
C PRO A 458 -33.50 25.07 -4.48
N GLN A 459 -34.47 24.15 -4.38
CA GLN A 459 -35.71 24.30 -3.62
C GLN A 459 -35.77 23.39 -2.38
N SER A 460 -34.66 22.71 -2.03
CA SER A 460 -34.53 21.80 -0.88
C SER A 460 -35.68 20.79 -0.73
N CYS A 461 -36.27 20.36 -1.84
CA CYS A 461 -37.41 19.45 -1.87
C CYS A 461 -36.99 17.99 -1.60
N LYS A 462 -37.93 17.11 -1.24
CA LYS A 462 -37.65 15.66 -1.14
C LYS A 462 -37.08 15.14 -2.47
N VAL A 463 -35.90 14.53 -2.42
CA VAL A 463 -35.23 13.97 -3.59
C VAL A 463 -36.02 12.79 -4.15
N ARG A 464 -36.25 12.82 -5.46
CA ARG A 464 -36.86 11.75 -6.25
C ARG A 464 -36.05 11.57 -7.52
N LEU A 465 -35.72 10.33 -7.86
CA LEU A 465 -34.95 9.99 -9.05
C LEU A 465 -35.70 8.90 -9.82
N ARG A 466 -36.12 9.20 -11.05
CA ARG A 466 -36.54 8.17 -11.99
C ARG A 466 -35.33 7.74 -12.80
N TYR A 467 -35.07 6.45 -12.90
CA TYR A 467 -34.00 5.93 -13.75
C TYR A 467 -34.55 5.03 -14.84
N LYS A 468 -33.74 4.82 -15.88
CA LYS A 468 -33.91 3.80 -16.89
C LYS A 468 -32.56 3.11 -17.10
N LEU A 469 -32.57 1.79 -17.04
CA LEU A 469 -31.43 0.92 -17.19
C LEU A 469 -31.69 -0.01 -18.38
N THR A 470 -30.91 0.12 -19.45
CA THR A 470 -30.92 -0.82 -20.58
C THR A 470 -29.58 -1.52 -20.67
N LEU A 471 -29.61 -2.84 -20.88
CA LEU A 471 -28.41 -3.66 -21.07
C LEU A 471 -28.75 -4.96 -21.79
N THR A 472 -27.73 -5.64 -22.31
CA THR A 472 -27.84 -6.97 -22.94
C THR A 472 -27.03 -7.97 -22.11
N HIS A 473 -27.71 -8.89 -21.42
CA HIS A 473 -27.11 -9.88 -20.51
C HIS A 473 -27.08 -11.26 -21.17
N GLY A 474 -25.90 -11.70 -21.61
CA GLY A 474 -25.80 -12.78 -22.58
C GLY A 474 -26.58 -12.43 -23.85
N ASP A 475 -27.66 -13.17 -24.11
CA ASP A 475 -28.59 -12.95 -25.24
C ASP A 475 -29.92 -12.27 -24.81
N LYS A 476 -30.07 -11.89 -23.53
CA LYS A 476 -31.30 -11.30 -22.99
C LYS A 476 -31.18 -9.78 -22.89
N HIS A 477 -32.00 -9.05 -23.64
CA HIS A 477 -32.13 -7.60 -23.46
C HIS A 477 -32.99 -7.27 -22.23
N LEU A 478 -32.46 -6.41 -21.36
CA LEU A 478 -33.13 -5.80 -20.21
C LEU A 478 -33.45 -4.33 -20.53
N ASN A 479 -34.63 -3.87 -20.12
CA ASN A 479 -35.07 -2.48 -20.22
C ASN A 479 -35.92 -2.13 -18.99
N GLU A 480 -35.24 -1.87 -17.87
CA GLU A 480 -35.83 -1.62 -16.56
C GLU A 480 -36.01 -0.11 -16.32
N ALA A 481 -37.11 0.32 -15.70
CA ALA A 481 -37.37 1.74 -15.45
C ALA A 481 -38.27 1.98 -14.24
N ALA A 482 -37.66 2.29 -13.09
CA ALA A 482 -38.35 2.58 -11.83
C ALA A 482 -38.10 4.01 -11.33
N GLU A 483 -38.81 4.38 -10.26
CA GLU A 483 -38.61 5.63 -9.53
C GLU A 483 -38.26 5.32 -8.08
N ILE A 484 -37.32 6.08 -7.52
CA ILE A 484 -36.90 5.99 -6.12
C ILE A 484 -37.10 7.35 -5.45
N ASP A 485 -37.75 7.36 -4.30
CA ASP A 485 -37.88 8.51 -3.40
C ASP A 485 -37.22 8.27 -2.02
N SER A 486 -36.69 7.07 -1.78
CA SER A 486 -35.97 6.68 -0.56
C SER A 486 -34.50 7.10 -0.60
N PHE A 487 -34.27 8.41 -0.69
CA PHE A 487 -32.94 9.01 -0.58
C PHE A 487 -32.68 9.52 0.86
N PRO A 488 -31.39 9.56 1.29
CA PRO A 488 -30.98 10.32 2.47
C PRO A 488 -31.39 11.79 2.42
N ASP A 489 -31.43 12.44 3.58
CA ASP A 489 -31.75 13.87 3.69
C ASP A 489 -30.79 14.75 2.87
N TRP A 490 -31.32 15.84 2.31
CA TRP A 490 -30.57 16.66 1.34
C TRP A 490 -29.24 17.19 1.89
N ASN A 491 -29.22 17.63 3.15
CA ASN A 491 -28.01 18.15 3.79
C ASN A 491 -26.91 17.08 3.87
N SER A 492 -27.27 15.84 4.18
CA SER A 492 -26.36 14.70 4.19
C SER A 492 -25.81 14.37 2.79
N LEU A 493 -26.61 14.57 1.73
CA LEU A 493 -26.19 14.38 0.34
C LEU A 493 -25.20 15.46 -0.16
N ILE A 494 -25.10 16.60 0.52
CA ILE A 494 -24.14 17.68 0.25
C ILE A 494 -23.02 17.78 1.31
N GLY A 495 -22.98 16.86 2.28
CA GLY A 495 -21.95 16.83 3.32
C GLY A 495 -21.94 18.04 4.26
N CYS A 496 -23.11 18.63 4.52
CA CYS A 496 -23.29 19.85 5.32
C CYS A 496 -24.11 19.59 6.60
#